data_AF-A0A355PGN2-F1
#
_entry.id   AF-A0A355PGN2-F1
#
_cell.length_a   1.000
_cell.length_b   1.000
_cell.length_c   1.000
_cell.angle_alpha   90.00
_cell.angle_beta   90.00
_cell.angle_gamma   90.00
#
_symmetry.space_group_name_H-M   'P 1'
#
loop_
_entity.id
_entity.type
_entity.pdbx_description
1 polymer ?
#
loop_
_entity_poly.entity_id
_entity_poly.type
_entity_poly.pdbx_seq_one_letter_code
_entity_poly.pdbx_strand_id
1 'polypeptide(L)'
;TLYVIDVSAGDKIPRKGGPGITKSDLLIINKIDIAEQVHASLEVMERDSKKMRGERPFVFTNLYDGVGLEEIIRFILDKGMLDERRPRAAVTH
;
A
#
# COMPACT_ATOMS: atom_id res chain seq x y z
N THR A 1 -8.72 -9.57 -1.60
CA THR A 1 -9.21 -8.19 -1.47
C THR A 1 -8.08 -7.23 -1.20
N LEU A 2 -7.93 -6.23 -2.06
CA LEU A 2 -7.06 -5.07 -1.83
C LEU A 2 -7.89 -3.96 -1.18
N TYR A 3 -7.36 -3.32 -0.14
CA TYR A 3 -7.99 -2.15 0.48
C TYR A 3 -7.03 -0.97 0.40
N VAL A 4 -7.50 0.17 -0.09
CA VAL A 4 -6.67 1.34 -0.35
C VAL A 4 -7.12 2.48 0.56
N ILE A 5 -6.16 3.05 1.29
CA ILE A 5 -6.30 4.32 1.99
C ILE A 5 -5.23 5.29 1.49
N ASP A 6 -5.36 6.55 1.90
CA ASP A 6 -4.49 7.62 1.46
C ASP A 6 -4.00 8.44 2.65
N VAL A 7 -2.76 8.93 2.60
CA VAL A 7 -2.16 9.74 3.66
C VAL A 7 -2.94 11.04 3.91
N SER A 8 -3.58 11.61 2.90
CA SER A 8 -4.44 12.81 3.06
C SER A 8 -5.61 12.63 4.02
N ALA A 9 -6.03 11.40 4.30
CA ALA A 9 -7.09 11.12 5.26
C ALA A 9 -6.61 11.19 6.73
N GLY A 10 -5.31 11.37 6.95
CA GLY A 10 -4.67 11.56 8.24
C GLY A 10 -3.95 10.31 8.77
N ASP A 11 -2.92 10.53 9.58
CA ASP A 11 -2.04 9.49 10.14
C ASP A 11 -2.73 8.50 11.09
N LYS A 12 -3.88 8.89 11.66
CA LYS A 12 -4.68 8.06 12.57
C LYS A 12 -5.65 7.11 11.85
N ILE A 13 -5.76 7.16 10.52
CA ILE A 13 -6.69 6.30 9.77
C ILE A 13 -6.48 4.81 10.06
N PRO A 14 -5.25 4.27 10.08
CA PRO A 14 -5.03 2.87 10.44
C PRO A 14 -5.62 2.48 11.80
N ARG A 15 -5.66 3.39 12.79
CA ARG A 15 -6.21 3.11 14.12
C ARG A 15 -7.72 2.93 14.14
N LYS A 16 -8.44 3.51 13.17
CA LYS A 16 -9.91 3.39 13.10
C LYS A 16 -10.33 1.93 12.87
N GLY A 17 -9.43 1.10 12.34
CA GLY A 17 -9.68 -0.32 12.11
C GLY A 17 -10.79 -0.55 11.09
N GLY A 18 -11.68 -1.50 11.38
CA GLY A 18 -12.67 -1.98 10.42
C GLY A 18 -12.12 -3.09 9.49
N PRO A 19 -13.01 -3.81 8.78
CA PRO A 19 -12.62 -5.00 8.03
C PRO A 19 -11.66 -4.70 6.87
N GLY A 20 -11.73 -3.51 6.27
CA GLY A 20 -10.79 -3.08 5.24
C GLY A 20 -9.35 -2.97 5.76
N ILE A 21 -9.16 -2.38 6.95
CA ILE A 21 -7.82 -2.23 7.54
C ILE A 21 -7.34 -3.53 8.20
N THR A 22 -8.21 -4.28 8.88
CA THR A 22 -7.80 -5.42 9.71
C THR A 22 -7.81 -6.77 8.98
N LYS A 23 -8.62 -6.92 7.92
CA LYS A 23 -8.87 -8.23 7.29
C LYS A 23 -8.58 -8.29 5.78
N SER A 24 -8.32 -7.17 5.12
CA SER A 24 -7.91 -7.20 3.70
C SER A 24 -6.62 -8.01 3.52
N ASP A 25 -6.51 -8.69 2.38
CA ASP A 25 -5.32 -9.48 2.07
C ASP A 25 -4.10 -8.57 1.86
N LEU A 26 -4.31 -7.37 1.31
CA LEU A 26 -3.31 -6.30 1.24
C LEU A 26 -3.95 -4.95 1.56
N LEU A 27 -3.30 -4.18 2.46
CA LEU A 27 -3.58 -2.76 2.67
C LEU A 27 -2.57 -1.92 1.89
N ILE A 28 -3.05 -1.00 1.08
CA ILE A 28 -2.22 -0.03 0.34
C ILE A 28 -2.43 1.34 0.98
N ILE A 29 -1.33 1.98 1.38
CA ILE A 29 -1.32 3.33 1.93
C ILE A 29 -0.67 4.24 0.89
N ASN A 30 -1.50 4.95 0.12
CA ASN A 30 -1.07 5.74 -1.03
C ASN A 30 -0.82 7.21 -0.70
N LYS A 31 -0.11 7.88 -1.61
CA LYS A 31 0.31 9.29 -1.55
C LYS A 31 1.24 9.60 -0.38
N ILE A 32 2.28 8.79 -0.18
CA ILE A 32 3.28 9.06 0.87
C ILE A 32 4.06 10.36 0.65
N ASP A 33 4.09 10.86 -0.58
CA ASP A 33 4.76 12.10 -0.99
C ASP A 33 4.14 13.36 -0.40
N ILE A 34 2.86 13.34 -0.01
CA ILE A 34 2.17 14.50 0.58
C ILE A 34 2.18 14.51 2.11
N ALA A 35 2.88 13.56 2.76
CA ALA A 35 2.81 13.37 4.21
C ALA A 35 3.18 14.63 5.01
N GLU A 36 4.20 15.37 4.57
CA GLU A 36 4.64 16.61 5.22
C GLU A 36 3.57 17.72 5.10
N GLN A 37 2.99 17.87 3.91
CA GLN A 37 2.02 18.89 3.55
C GLN A 37 0.70 18.73 4.30
N VAL A 38 0.33 17.50 4.67
CA VAL A 38 -0.86 17.20 5.46
C VAL A 38 -0.55 16.94 6.94
N HIS A 39 0.68 17.16 7.38
CA HIS A 39 1.15 16.93 8.75
C HIS A 39 0.87 15.51 9.26
N ALA A 40 1.02 14.51 8.40
CA ALA A 40 0.85 13.10 8.73
C ALA A 40 2.21 12.42 8.95
N SER A 41 2.31 11.62 10.02
CA SER A 41 3.50 10.80 10.29
C SER A 41 3.38 9.41 9.68
N LEU A 42 4.26 9.08 8.73
CA LEU A 42 4.34 7.73 8.16
C LEU A 42 4.75 6.68 9.21
N GLU A 43 5.59 7.05 10.18
CA GLU A 43 5.96 6.16 11.30
C GLU A 43 4.75 5.77 12.16
N VAL A 44 3.86 6.74 12.44
CA VAL A 44 2.62 6.48 13.16
C VAL A 44 1.74 5.53 12.35
N MET A 45 1.56 5.80 11.06
CA MET A 45 0.78 4.93 10.18
C MET A 45 1.35 3.52 10.10
N GLU A 46 2.67 3.36 10.07
CA GLU A 46 3.36 2.08 10.02
C GLU A 46 3.10 1.27 11.30
N ARG A 47 3.37 1.87 12.46
CA ARG A 47 3.18 1.23 13.76
C ARG A 47 1.73 0.80 13.95
N ASP A 48 0.79 1.68 13.61
CA ASP A 48 -0.63 1.41 13.79
C ASP A 48 -1.13 0.35 12.79
N SER A 49 -0.62 0.34 11.56
CA SER A 49 -0.93 -0.71 10.58
C SER A 49 -0.42 -2.07 11.03
N LYS A 50 0.84 -2.16 11.50
CA LYS A 50 1.41 -3.38 12.10
C LYS A 50 0.54 -3.88 13.25
N LYS A 51 0.14 -3.00 14.16
CA LYS A 51 -0.72 -3.34 15.30
C LYS A 51 -2.08 -3.88 14.87
N MET A 52 -2.73 -3.25 13.89
CA MET A 52 -4.10 -3.61 13.47
C MET A 52 -4.16 -4.83 12.55
N ARG A 53 -3.05 -5.14 11.87
CA ARG A 53 -2.99 -6.20 10.85
C ARG A 53 -2.30 -7.48 11.32
N GLY A 54 -1.48 -7.40 12.37
CA GLY A 54 -0.56 -8.48 12.73
C GLY A 54 0.37 -8.79 11.57
N GLU A 55 0.41 -10.05 11.13
CA GLU A 55 1.26 -10.51 10.02
C GLU A 55 0.70 -10.17 8.63
N ARG A 56 -0.51 -9.58 8.51
CA ARG A 56 -1.08 -9.27 7.20
C ARG A 56 -0.34 -8.10 6.54
N PRO A 57 0.08 -8.23 5.26
CA PRO A 57 0.97 -7.28 4.63
C PRO A 57 0.29 -5.93 4.36
N PHE A 58 1.07 -4.86 4.36
CA PHE A 58 0.66 -3.55 3.86
C PHE A 58 1.84 -2.90 3.14
N VAL A 59 1.54 -1.99 2.21
CA VAL A 59 2.55 -1.32 1.38
C VAL A 59 2.31 0.18 1.41
N PHE A 60 3.37 0.94 1.68
CA PHE A 60 3.40 2.38 1.46
C PHE A 60 3.70 2.67 -0.01
N THR A 61 2.93 3.58 -0.60
CA THR A 61 3.04 3.86 -2.03
C THR A 61 2.93 5.34 -2.35
N ASN A 62 3.63 5.71 -3.42
CA ASN A 62 3.30 6.86 -4.23
C ASN A 62 3.09 6.31 -5.65
N LEU A 63 1.82 6.10 -6.01
CA LEU A 63 1.46 5.54 -7.31
C LEU A 63 1.70 6.50 -8.49
N TYR A 64 1.90 7.80 -8.22
CA TYR A 64 2.27 8.76 -9.25
C TYR A 64 3.72 8.54 -9.71
N ASP A 65 4.64 8.36 -8.77
CA ASP A 65 6.06 8.10 -9.06
C ASP A 65 6.42 6.59 -9.12
N GLY A 66 5.42 5.71 -8.97
CA GLY A 66 5.60 4.25 -9.03
C GLY A 66 6.22 3.62 -7.77
N VAL A 67 6.40 4.36 -6.69
CA VAL A 67 6.93 3.83 -5.42
C VAL A 67 5.98 2.78 -4.85
N GLY A 68 6.50 1.58 -4.59
CA GLY A 68 5.76 0.42 -4.05
C GLY A 68 4.84 -0.27 -5.07
N LEU A 69 4.80 0.19 -6.32
CA LEU A 69 3.98 -0.41 -7.37
C LEU A 69 4.40 -1.86 -7.68
N GLU A 70 5.70 -2.13 -7.78
CA GLU A 70 6.20 -3.48 -8.03
C GLU A 70 5.84 -4.47 -6.91
N GLU A 71 5.78 -4.01 -5.66
CA GLU A 71 5.40 -4.84 -4.52
C GLU A 71 3.93 -5.23 -4.58
N ILE A 72 3.05 -4.29 -4.95
CA ILE A 72 1.62 -4.57 -5.19
C ILE A 72 1.46 -5.57 -6.34
N ILE A 73 2.20 -5.40 -7.43
CA ILE A 73 2.08 -6.28 -8.59
C ILE A 73 2.54 -7.69 -8.22
N ARG A 74 3.69 -7.84 -7.57
CA ARG A 74 4.16 -9.14 -7.06
C ARG A 74 3.15 -9.80 -6.14
N PHE A 75 2.53 -9.04 -5.24
CA PHE A 75 1.48 -9.57 -4.37
C PHE A 75 0.29 -10.11 -5.17
N ILE A 76 -0.18 -9.37 -6.18
CA ILE A 76 -1.31 -9.78 -7.02
C ILE A 76 -0.97 -11.04 -7.82
N LEU A 77 0.24 -11.12 -8.38
CA LEU A 77 0.69 -12.29 -9.14
C LEU A 77 0.78 -13.53 -8.25
N ASP A 78 1.42 -13.42 -7.07
CA ASP A 78 1.54 -14.51 -6.10
C ASP A 78 0.18 -14.97 -5.57
N LYS A 79 -0.61 -14.06 -4.99
CA LYS A 79 -1.90 -14.40 -4.36
C LYS A 79 -2.99 -14.74 -5.36
N GLY A 80 -2.91 -14.19 -6.57
CA GLY A 80 -3.83 -14.51 -7.65
C GLY A 80 -3.45 -15.76 -8.44
N MET A 81 -2.26 -16.35 -8.21
CA MET A 81 -1.70 -17.43 -9.03
C MET A 81 -1.70 -17.05 -10.53
N LEU A 82 -1.28 -15.81 -10.82
CA LEU A 82 -1.31 -15.24 -12.17
C LEU A 82 0.11 -15.16 -12.74
N ASP A 83 0.23 -15.45 -14.03
CA ASP A 83 1.45 -15.17 -14.78
C ASP A 83 1.64 -13.67 -15.00
N GLU A 84 2.89 -13.22 -15.04
CA GLU A 84 3.21 -11.84 -15.41
C GLU A 84 2.96 -11.61 -16.90
N ARG A 85 2.01 -10.72 -17.22
CA ARG A 85 1.60 -10.41 -18.60
C ARG A 85 2.06 -9.04 -19.09
N ARG A 86 2.82 -8.31 -18.27
CA ARG A 86 3.32 -6.99 -18.69
C ARG A 86 4.28 -7.19 -19.87
N PRO A 87 4.09 -6.46 -20.99
CA PRO A 87 5.02 -6.55 -22.10
C PRO A 87 6.41 -6.15 -21.60
N ARG A 88 7.43 -6.96 -21.91
CA ARG A 88 8.82 -6.55 -21.66
C ARG A 88 8.99 -5.19 -22.35
N ALA A 89 9.46 -4.20 -21.59
CA ALA A 89 9.81 -2.90 -22.16
C ALA A 89 10.71 -3.17 -23.36
N ALA A 90 10.32 -2.63 -24.52
CA ALA A 90 11.15 -2.74 -25.72
C ALA A 90 12.52 -2.22 -25.35
N VAL A 91 13.54 -3.05 -25.50
CA VAL A 91 14.93 -2.63 -25.35
C VAL A 91 15.15 -1.63 -26.47
N THR A 92 15.07 -0.34 -26.16
CA THR A 92 15.60 0.71 -27.04
C THR A 92 17.11 0.55 -27.02
N HIS A 93 17.64 -0.02 -28.12
CA HIS A 93 19.05 0.00 -28.46
C HIS A 93 19.54 1.42 -28.72
#